data_AF-A0A371BD62-F1
#
_entry.id   AF-A0A371BD62-F1
#
_cell.length_a   1.000
_cell.length_b   1.000
_cell.length_c   1.000
_cell.angle_alpha   90.00
_cell.angle_beta   90.00
_cell.angle_gamma   90.00
#
_symmetry.space_group_name_H-M   'P 1'
#
loop_
_entity.id
_entity.type
_entity.pdbx_description
1 polymer ?
#
loop_
_entity_poly.entity_id
_entity_poly.type
_entity_poly.pdbx_seq_one_letter_code
_entity_poly.pdbx_strand_id
1 'polypeptide(L)'
;MKTLLLAAMALVSAVGTANAQYYNSNRGYNSGYGSYGTGSNPNSHYVAPHYNSNSGGYTGGHYQTNPNNTTLDNYGTRGNYNPYTGQTGRRNPW
;
A
#
# COMPACT_ATOMS: atom_id res chain seq x y z
N MET A 1 20.40 19.65 -39.85
CA MET A 1 21.12 18.74 -38.94
C MET A 1 21.01 19.33 -37.54
N LYS A 2 20.34 18.63 -36.61
CA LYS A 2 20.09 19.09 -35.22
C LYS A 2 20.74 18.09 -34.27
N THR A 3 21.77 18.52 -33.56
CA THR A 3 22.42 17.81 -32.44
C THR A 3 21.79 18.24 -31.12
N LEU A 4 21.75 17.34 -30.12
CA LEU A 4 21.71 17.52 -28.65
C LEU A 4 21.09 16.24 -28.03
N LEU A 5 21.83 15.24 -27.53
CA LEU A 5 22.55 15.08 -26.24
C LEU A 5 21.67 15.00 -24.96
N LEU A 6 21.99 13.97 -24.15
CA LEU A 6 21.81 13.80 -22.68
C LEU A 6 20.38 13.45 -22.16
N ALA A 7 20.16 12.65 -21.11
CA ALA A 7 21.02 11.97 -20.14
C ALA A 7 20.24 10.82 -19.44
N ALA A 8 20.96 9.88 -18.85
CA ALA A 8 20.47 8.72 -18.10
C ALA A 8 19.99 9.08 -16.68
N MET A 9 19.03 8.32 -16.15
CA MET A 9 18.92 8.04 -14.70
C MET A 9 18.41 6.61 -14.48
N ALA A 10 19.35 5.71 -14.19
CA ALA A 10 19.06 4.46 -13.52
C ALA A 10 18.68 4.76 -12.06
N LEU A 11 17.61 4.17 -11.56
CA LEU A 11 17.38 4.04 -10.13
C LEU A 11 17.03 2.59 -9.82
N VAL A 12 18.08 1.83 -9.54
CA VAL A 12 18.01 0.60 -8.76
C VAL A 12 17.65 1.01 -7.34
N SER A 13 16.50 0.57 -6.84
CA SER A 13 16.25 0.54 -5.40
C SER A 13 15.90 -0.89 -5.01
N ALA A 14 16.91 -1.63 -4.57
CA ALA A 14 16.70 -2.81 -3.74
C ALA A 14 16.01 -2.34 -2.46
N VAL A 15 14.73 -2.68 -2.29
CA VAL A 15 14.04 -2.44 -1.02
C VAL A 15 14.21 -3.72 -0.21
N GLY A 16 15.11 -3.66 0.77
CA GLY A 16 15.29 -4.72 1.75
C GLY A 16 13.96 -5.06 2.42
N THR A 17 13.68 -6.36 2.53
CA THR A 17 12.55 -6.87 3.28
C THR A 17 12.84 -6.69 4.77
N ALA A 18 12.33 -5.61 5.35
CA ALA A 18 12.27 -5.47 6.80
C ALA A 18 11.14 -6.36 7.33
N ASN A 19 11.51 -7.53 7.84
CA ASN A 19 10.61 -8.42 8.57
C ASN A 19 10.29 -7.80 9.94
N ALA A 20 9.18 -7.08 10.05
CA ALA A 20 8.66 -6.64 11.33
C ALA A 20 7.74 -7.75 11.89
N GLN A 21 8.28 -8.57 12.79
CA GLN A 21 7.51 -9.53 13.58
C GLN A 21 6.72 -8.76 14.65
N TYR A 22 5.38 -8.77 14.57
CA TYR A 22 4.54 -8.26 15.65
C TYR A 22 4.01 -9.42 16.51
N TYR A 23 4.13 -9.25 17.82
CA TYR A 23 3.82 -10.22 18.87
C TYR A 23 2.33 -10.25 19.26
N ASN A 24 1.84 -11.46 19.55
CA ASN A 24 0.74 -11.82 20.47
C ASN A 24 -0.70 -11.50 19.99
N SER A 25 -1.74 -12.31 20.19
CA SER A 25 -2.00 -13.34 21.20
C SER A 25 -3.15 -14.24 20.72
N ASN A 26 -3.13 -15.52 21.16
CA ASN A 26 -4.24 -16.46 21.09
C ASN A 26 -5.61 -15.81 21.37
N ARG A 27 -6.50 -15.79 20.37
CA ARG A 27 -7.96 -15.83 20.55
C ARG A 27 -8.59 -16.31 19.23
N GLY A 28 -8.89 -17.60 19.20
CA GLY A 28 -9.54 -18.22 18.06
C GLY A 28 -10.98 -17.75 17.92
N TYR A 29 -11.37 -17.43 16.69
CA TYR A 29 -12.69 -17.73 16.17
C TYR A 29 -12.56 -18.12 14.70
N ASN A 30 -13.24 -19.22 14.38
CA ASN A 30 -13.38 -19.86 13.08
C ASN A 30 -14.19 -18.95 12.14
N SER A 31 -13.58 -18.52 11.02
CA SER A 31 -14.29 -18.19 9.80
C SER A 31 -13.33 -18.26 8.62
N GLY A 32 -13.55 -19.24 7.75
CA GLY A 32 -12.67 -19.54 6.63
C GLY A 32 -12.73 -18.47 5.56
N TYR A 33 -11.71 -17.62 5.50
CA TYR A 33 -10.92 -17.19 4.34
C TYR A 33 -9.64 -16.57 4.93
N GLY A 34 -8.46 -16.96 4.44
CA GLY A 34 -7.15 -16.76 5.09
C GLY A 34 -6.89 -15.33 5.59
N SER A 35 -6.42 -15.16 6.82
CA SER A 35 -4.99 -15.21 7.19
C SER A 35 -4.50 -13.79 7.53
N TYR A 36 -3.84 -13.68 8.69
CA TYR A 36 -3.12 -12.54 9.25
C TYR A 36 -3.91 -11.21 9.41
N GLY A 37 -4.30 -10.90 10.67
CA GLY A 37 -4.77 -9.57 11.03
C GLY A 37 -3.61 -8.57 10.91
N THR A 38 -3.57 -7.85 9.79
CA THR A 38 -2.51 -6.90 9.46
C THR A 38 -2.61 -5.57 10.22
N GLY A 39 -3.73 -5.34 10.92
CA GLY A 39 -4.13 -4.00 11.36
C GLY A 39 -4.86 -3.19 10.29
N SER A 40 -4.92 -3.67 9.04
CA SER A 40 -5.68 -3.03 7.97
C SER A 40 -7.19 -3.25 8.09
N ASN A 41 -7.99 -2.32 7.57
CA ASN A 41 -9.43 -2.50 7.42
C ASN A 41 -9.71 -3.73 6.52
N PRO A 42 -10.51 -4.71 6.97
CA PRO A 42 -10.80 -5.90 6.17
C PRO A 42 -11.69 -5.59 4.95
N ASN A 43 -12.40 -4.46 4.97
CA ASN A 43 -13.26 -4.05 3.86
C ASN A 43 -12.50 -3.15 2.90
N SER A 44 -12.64 -3.42 1.60
CA SER A 44 -11.97 -2.67 0.53
C SER A 44 -12.87 -2.49 -0.68
N HIS A 45 -12.52 -1.50 -1.51
CA HIS A 45 -13.14 -1.27 -2.79
C HIS A 45 -12.08 -0.99 -3.87
N TYR A 46 -12.45 -1.26 -5.12
CA TYR A 46 -11.63 -0.93 -6.26
C TYR A 46 -11.84 0.53 -6.64
N VAL A 47 -10.74 1.24 -6.85
CA VAL A 47 -10.71 2.60 -7.38
C VAL A 47 -10.35 2.51 -8.85
N ALA A 48 -11.24 3.02 -9.70
CA ALA A 48 -10.99 3.09 -11.13
C ALA A 48 -9.80 4.02 -11.44
N PRO A 49 -9.03 3.72 -12.49
CA PRO A 49 -8.00 4.63 -12.95
C PRO A 49 -8.60 6.00 -13.31
N HIS A 50 -7.89 7.06 -12.99
CA HIS A 50 -8.33 8.42 -13.30
C HIS A 50 -7.14 9.36 -13.54
N TYR A 51 -7.42 10.45 -14.24
CA TYR A 51 -6.47 11.54 -14.40
C TYR A 51 -6.66 12.54 -13.26
N ASN A 52 -5.59 12.85 -12.55
CA ASN A 52 -5.61 13.88 -11.52
C ASN A 52 -5.45 15.24 -12.19
N SER A 53 -6.57 15.94 -12.37
CA SER A 53 -6.63 17.23 -13.05
C SER A 53 -5.76 18.31 -12.41
N ASN A 54 -5.50 18.21 -11.10
CA ASN A 54 -4.73 19.23 -10.38
C ASN A 54 -3.22 19.02 -10.51
N SER A 55 -2.75 17.77 -10.54
CA SER A 55 -1.33 17.44 -10.65
C SER A 55 -0.90 17.05 -12.06
N GLY A 56 -1.84 16.92 -13.01
CA GLY A 56 -1.59 16.39 -14.36
C GLY A 56 -1.12 14.94 -14.39
N GLY A 57 -1.26 14.21 -13.27
CA GLY A 57 -0.77 12.85 -13.12
C GLY A 57 -1.85 11.82 -13.44
N TYR A 58 -1.46 10.67 -13.99
CA TYR A 58 -2.36 9.54 -14.13
C TYR A 58 -2.23 8.60 -12.93
N THR A 59 -3.35 8.23 -12.31
CA THR A 59 -3.40 7.22 -11.26
C THR A 59 -4.02 5.95 -11.82
N GLY A 60 -3.24 4.86 -11.82
CA GLY A 60 -3.73 3.54 -12.19
C GLY A 60 -4.78 3.01 -11.21
N GLY A 61 -5.63 2.11 -11.69
CA GLY A 61 -6.63 1.48 -10.84
C GLY A 61 -6.00 0.61 -9.76
N HIS A 62 -6.53 0.67 -8.55
CA HIS A 62 -5.97 0.01 -7.37
C HIS A 62 -7.06 -0.28 -6.33
N TYR A 63 -6.75 -1.15 -5.37
CA TYR A 63 -7.61 -1.37 -4.21
C TYR A 63 -7.21 -0.47 -3.06
N GLN A 64 -8.20 0.08 -2.37
CA GLN A 64 -8.02 0.80 -1.12
C GLN A 64 -8.99 0.32 -0.06
N THR A 65 -8.59 0.48 1.20
CA THR A 65 -9.44 0.23 2.36
C THR A 65 -10.67 1.14 2.34
N ASN A 66 -11.79 0.65 2.87
CA ASN A 66 -13.01 1.45 2.93
C ASN A 66 -12.82 2.68 3.85
N PRO A 67 -13.38 3.85 3.48
CA PRO A 67 -13.26 5.05 4.29
C PRO A 67 -13.88 4.87 5.68
N ASN A 68 -13.22 5.42 6.70
CA ASN A 68 -13.72 5.52 8.06
C ASN A 68 -13.06 6.72 8.78
N ASN A 69 -13.24 6.81 10.10
CA ASN A 69 -12.78 7.95 10.91
C ASN A 69 -11.32 7.83 11.40
N THR A 70 -10.51 6.95 10.81
CA THR A 70 -9.12 6.79 11.18
C THR A 70 -8.24 6.57 9.95
N THR A 71 -6.94 6.83 10.09
CA THR A 71 -5.94 6.47 9.09
C THR A 71 -5.10 5.28 9.53
N LEU A 72 -5.32 4.77 10.75
CA LEU A 72 -4.49 3.75 11.38
C LEU A 72 -4.58 2.39 10.70
N ASP A 73 -5.66 2.13 9.98
CA ASP A 73 -5.99 0.85 9.35
C ASP A 73 -5.91 0.89 7.81
N ASN A 74 -5.34 1.97 7.25
CA ASN A 74 -5.06 2.04 5.82
C ASN A 74 -3.86 1.18 5.44
N TYR A 75 -3.89 0.55 4.25
CA TYR A 75 -2.79 -0.28 3.74
C TYR A 75 -1.42 0.40 3.74
N GLY A 76 -1.36 1.71 3.46
CA GLY A 76 -0.11 2.45 3.45
C GLY A 76 0.46 2.77 4.83
N THR A 77 -0.36 2.64 5.89
CA THR A 77 0.03 2.99 7.26
C THR A 77 1.02 1.99 7.83
N ARG A 78 1.98 2.47 8.62
CA ARG A 78 3.09 1.67 9.13
C ARG A 78 2.60 0.42 9.87
N GLY A 79 3.03 -0.76 9.41
CA GLY A 79 2.70 -2.05 10.01
C GLY A 79 1.53 -2.78 9.34
N ASN A 80 0.69 -2.05 8.61
CA ASN A 80 -0.46 -2.62 7.89
C ASN A 80 -0.02 -3.29 6.60
N TYR A 81 -0.64 -4.39 6.23
CA TYR A 81 -0.29 -5.13 5.03
C TYR A 81 -1.44 -5.12 4.03
N ASN A 82 -1.06 -4.97 2.77
CA ASN A 82 -1.93 -4.91 1.61
C ASN A 82 -1.96 -6.28 0.91
N PRO A 83 -3.08 -7.03 0.97
CA PRO A 83 -3.18 -8.34 0.32
C PRO A 83 -3.16 -8.27 -1.21
N TYR A 84 -3.45 -7.10 -1.80
CA TYR A 84 -3.48 -6.93 -3.25
C TYR A 84 -2.09 -6.68 -3.85
N THR A 85 -1.15 -6.15 -3.07
CA THR A 85 0.22 -5.87 -3.53
C THR A 85 1.28 -6.71 -2.82
N GLY A 86 0.92 -7.35 -1.70
CA GLY A 86 1.86 -8.09 -0.85
C GLY A 86 2.81 -7.20 -0.04
N GLN A 87 2.55 -5.89 0.02
CA GLN A 87 3.42 -4.92 0.66
C GLN A 87 2.91 -4.51 2.05
N THR A 88 3.86 -4.25 2.95
CA THR A 88 3.56 -3.64 4.25
C THR A 88 3.74 -2.12 4.16
N GLY A 89 2.74 -1.39 4.65
CA GLY A 89 2.72 0.05 4.79
C GLY A 89 3.82 0.57 5.71
N ARG A 90 4.24 1.80 5.42
CA ARG A 90 5.40 2.47 6.04
C ARG A 90 5.10 3.91 6.45
N ARG A 91 3.92 4.42 6.10
CA ARG A 91 3.52 5.81 6.36
C ARG A 91 3.25 6.03 7.85
N ASN A 92 3.85 7.08 8.43
CA ASN A 92 3.48 7.53 9.76
C ASN A 92 2.09 8.21 9.70
N PRO A 93 1.13 7.83 10.55
CA PRO A 93 -0.21 8.42 10.57
C PRO A 93 -0.32 9.68 11.45
N TRP A 94 0.78 10.16 12.03
CA TRP A 94 0.85 11.29 12.97
C TRP A 94 1.75 12.40 12.44
#